data_AF-Q9DDB7-F1
#
_entry.id   AF-Q9DDB7-F1
#
_cell.length_a   1.000
_cell.length_b   1.000
_cell.length_c   1.000
_cell.angle_alpha   90.00
_cell.angle_beta   90.00
_cell.angle_gamma   90.00
#
_symmetry.space_group_name_H-M   'P 1'
#
loop_
_entity.id
_entity.type
_entity.pdbx_description
1 polymer ?
#
loop_
_entity_poly.entity_id
_entity_poly.type
_entity_poly.pdbx_seq_one_letter_code
_entity_poly.pdbx_strand_id
1 'polypeptide(L)'
;VFLLRMQNKTTIAMIVTSLSVNDLISVVPVIIFMLTQWSSDVLPQPLCATSALMYLFQGISGNLKASLIVSYNFCTVSKTVTMSRSTSKRPVSMMWAVLTIWIVSLLICILPLCGWGSYIPTSWGCFIDCASSYILFLFVVYSLCFCLLTVLSVPLTYQLLCSDEQQQLYIDYQEISRGYVTPATPAGCSTATPSLSPEDPVDKTLKHFQNACASSEAVFRKGVAESSGLKPHCVNNIQSRSFTVGFAQKRFSLILALTKVILWLPMMIQMFVQHIIGFQSLSFETLSFLLTLLAATVTPIF
;
A
#
# COMPACT_ATOMS: atom_id res chain seq x y z
N VAL A 1 -12.65 3.87 25.86
CA VAL A 1 -11.54 2.90 25.82
C VAL A 1 -11.49 2.06 24.52
N PHE A 2 -12.50 2.13 23.62
CA PHE A 2 -12.54 1.33 22.38
C PHE A 2 -11.63 1.79 21.22
N LEU A 3 -10.92 2.92 21.33
CA LEU A 3 -10.02 3.42 20.29
C LEU A 3 -8.63 2.76 20.29
N LEU A 4 -8.26 2.01 21.34
CA LEU A 4 -6.91 1.47 21.52
C LEU A 4 -6.72 0.02 21.05
N ARG A 5 -7.76 -0.64 20.52
CA ARG A 5 -7.65 -1.99 19.94
C ARG A 5 -7.36 -1.96 18.42
N MET A 6 -6.53 -1.01 17.96
CA MET A 6 -5.96 -1.01 16.60
C MET A 6 -4.73 -1.94 16.48
N GLN A 7 -4.76 -3.08 17.18
CA GLN A 7 -3.55 -3.85 17.48
C GLN A 7 -3.03 -4.70 16.31
N ASN A 8 -3.52 -4.56 15.07
CA ASN A 8 -2.97 -5.24 13.88
C ASN A 8 -3.36 -4.56 12.55
N LYS A 9 -3.38 -3.22 12.47
CA LYS A 9 -3.64 -2.56 11.17
C LYS A 9 -2.37 -2.52 10.33
N THR A 10 -2.38 -3.23 9.21
CA THR A 10 -1.34 -3.15 8.20
C THR A 10 -1.14 -1.69 7.74
N THR A 11 0.08 -1.33 7.32
CA THR A 11 0.40 0.02 6.82
C THR A 11 -0.58 0.51 5.77
N ILE A 12 -1.02 -0.39 4.87
CA ILE A 12 -2.01 -0.11 3.83
C ILE A 12 -3.35 0.28 4.44
N ALA A 13 -3.83 -0.44 5.47
CA ALA A 13 -5.08 -0.11 6.15
C ALA A 13 -5.04 1.28 6.80
N MET A 14 -3.88 1.72 7.30
CA MET A 14 -3.71 3.08 7.83
C MET A 14 -3.86 4.14 6.73
N ILE A 15 -3.23 3.93 5.57
CA ILE A 15 -3.35 4.87 4.44
C ILE A 15 -4.79 4.91 3.93
N VAL A 16 -5.43 3.74 3.76
CA VAL A 16 -6.83 3.63 3.32
C VAL A 16 -7.78 4.29 4.33
N THR A 17 -7.56 4.12 5.64
CA THR A 17 -8.33 4.84 6.67
C THR A 17 -8.13 6.36 6.54
N SER A 18 -6.91 6.80 6.21
CA SER A 18 -6.67 8.23 5.96
C SER A 18 -7.31 8.74 4.67
N LEU A 19 -7.53 7.85 3.69
CA LEU A 19 -8.24 8.14 2.45
C LEU A 19 -9.75 8.24 2.70
N SER A 20 -10.32 7.38 3.55
CA SER A 20 -11.74 7.47 3.92
C SER A 20 -12.06 8.75 4.70
N VAL A 21 -11.13 9.22 5.55
CA VAL A 21 -11.27 10.55 6.20
C VAL A 21 -11.26 11.67 5.16
N ASN A 22 -10.43 11.56 4.12
CA ASN A 22 -10.39 12.53 3.02
C ASN A 22 -11.70 12.58 2.23
N ASP A 23 -12.32 11.42 2.03
CA ASP A 23 -13.62 11.32 1.38
C ASP A 23 -14.77 11.84 2.25
N LEU A 24 -14.67 11.70 3.58
CA LEU A 24 -15.64 12.34 4.47
C LEU A 24 -15.61 13.87 4.35
N ILE A 25 -14.43 14.46 4.13
CA ILE A 25 -14.28 15.91 3.90
C ILE A 25 -14.99 16.33 2.60
N SER A 26 -15.06 15.45 1.59
CA SER A 26 -15.75 15.76 0.33
C SER A 26 -17.24 16.00 0.48
N VAL A 27 -17.84 15.52 1.56
CA VAL A 27 -19.27 15.71 1.82
C VAL A 27 -19.59 17.19 2.02
N VAL A 28 -18.66 17.99 2.55
CA VAL A 28 -18.89 19.42 2.81
C VAL A 28 -19.07 20.22 1.50
N PRO A 29 -18.16 20.17 0.52
CA PRO A 29 -18.38 20.77 -0.79
C PRO A 29 -19.69 20.35 -1.46
N VAL A 30 -20.07 19.07 -1.31
CA VAL A 30 -21.31 18.51 -1.89
C VAL A 30 -22.55 19.09 -1.22
N ILE A 31 -22.57 19.16 0.12
CA ILE A 31 -23.67 19.79 0.85
C ILE A 31 -23.80 21.25 0.43
N ILE A 32 -22.69 21.98 0.34
CA ILE A 32 -22.69 23.39 -0.07
C ILE A 32 -23.21 23.54 -1.50
N PHE A 33 -22.77 22.68 -2.43
CA PHE A 33 -23.31 22.64 -3.79
C PHE A 33 -24.83 22.41 -3.79
N MET A 34 -25.32 21.39 -3.08
CA MET A 34 -26.76 21.10 -3.00
C MET A 34 -27.55 22.28 -2.40
N LEU A 35 -27.00 22.94 -1.38
CA LEU A 35 -27.59 24.14 -0.79
C LEU A 35 -27.66 25.29 -1.80
N THR A 36 -26.60 25.54 -2.57
CA THR A 36 -26.62 26.59 -3.60
C THR A 36 -27.63 26.31 -4.72
N GLN A 37 -27.79 25.04 -5.12
CA GLN A 37 -28.82 24.65 -6.10
C GLN A 37 -30.23 24.78 -5.52
N TRP A 38 -30.39 24.56 -4.23
CA TRP A 38 -31.68 24.66 -3.55
C TRP A 38 -32.11 26.10 -3.26
N SER A 39 -31.20 26.94 -2.74
CA SER A 39 -31.55 28.29 -2.29
C SER A 39 -31.64 29.32 -3.42
N SER A 40 -31.00 29.08 -4.57
CA SER A 40 -30.82 30.07 -5.65
C SER A 40 -30.11 31.36 -5.23
N ASP A 41 -29.66 31.46 -3.97
CA ASP A 41 -29.00 32.62 -3.38
C ASP A 41 -27.48 32.59 -3.59
N VAL A 42 -26.89 33.78 -3.68
CA VAL A 42 -25.44 33.93 -3.77
C VAL A 42 -24.79 33.49 -2.45
N LEU A 43 -23.90 32.49 -2.53
CA LEU A 43 -23.23 31.95 -1.36
C LEU A 43 -22.25 32.97 -0.75
N PRO A 44 -22.23 33.14 0.58
CA PRO A 44 -21.23 33.96 1.25
C PRO A 44 -19.80 33.56 0.86
N GLN A 45 -18.96 34.55 0.58
CA GLN A 45 -17.56 34.37 0.19
C GLN A 45 -16.75 33.40 1.10
N PRO A 46 -16.85 33.42 2.46
CA PRO A 46 -16.10 32.48 3.28
C PRO A 46 -16.56 31.02 3.11
N LEU A 47 -17.84 30.77 2.85
CA LEU A 47 -18.36 29.42 2.59
C LEU A 47 -17.90 28.91 1.23
N CYS A 48 -17.86 29.80 0.23
CA CYS A 48 -17.34 29.50 -1.11
C CYS A 48 -15.84 29.17 -1.08
N ALA A 49 -15.04 29.97 -0.38
CA ALA A 49 -13.62 29.69 -0.21
C ALA A 49 -13.39 28.37 0.56
N THR A 50 -14.18 28.10 1.59
CA THR A 50 -14.09 26.86 2.38
C THR A 50 -14.45 25.63 1.55
N SER A 51 -15.53 25.68 0.77
CA SER A 51 -15.93 24.55 -0.10
C SER A 51 -14.88 24.28 -1.17
N ALA A 52 -14.38 25.31 -1.85
CA ALA A 52 -13.34 25.17 -2.86
C ALA A 52 -12.03 24.63 -2.28
N LEU A 53 -11.62 25.13 -1.10
CA LEU A 53 -10.44 24.64 -0.39
C LEU A 53 -10.58 23.16 0.00
N MET A 54 -11.73 22.75 0.54
CA MET A 54 -11.98 21.36 0.91
C MET A 54 -12.01 20.43 -0.31
N TYR A 55 -12.61 20.87 -1.41
CA TYR A 55 -12.63 20.14 -2.67
C TYR A 55 -11.22 19.94 -3.24
N LEU A 56 -10.42 21.02 -3.27
CA LEU A 56 -9.03 20.93 -3.73
C LEU A 56 -8.17 20.06 -2.80
N PHE A 57 -8.35 20.22 -1.50
CA PHE A 57 -7.64 19.46 -0.48
C PHE A 57 -7.88 17.96 -0.68
N GLN A 58 -9.14 17.57 -0.87
CA GLN A 58 -9.51 16.20 -1.18
C GLN A 58 -8.77 15.67 -2.40
N GLY A 59 -8.75 16.42 -3.50
CA GLY A 59 -8.08 16.01 -4.74
C GLY A 59 -6.59 15.79 -4.52
N ILE A 60 -5.88 16.79 -3.98
CA ILE A 60 -4.42 16.74 -3.82
C ILE A 60 -3.99 15.68 -2.81
N SER A 61 -4.62 15.66 -1.63
CA SER A 61 -4.37 14.67 -0.57
C SER A 61 -4.65 13.24 -1.06
N GLY A 62 -5.73 13.05 -1.82
CA GLY A 62 -6.10 11.76 -2.39
C GLY A 62 -5.06 11.23 -3.38
N ASN A 63 -4.61 12.07 -4.32
CA ASN A 63 -3.62 11.68 -5.33
C ASN A 63 -2.23 11.39 -4.72
N LEU A 64 -1.81 12.19 -3.73
CA LEU A 64 -0.55 11.95 -3.00
C LEU A 64 -0.62 10.63 -2.20
N LYS A 65 -1.73 10.35 -1.52
CA LYS A 65 -1.94 9.07 -0.81
C LYS A 65 -2.00 7.89 -1.78
N ALA A 66 -2.64 8.02 -2.93
CA ALA A 66 -2.65 6.99 -3.97
C ALA A 66 -1.22 6.67 -4.44
N SER A 67 -0.42 7.70 -4.70
CA SER A 67 1.00 7.56 -5.05
C SER A 67 1.81 6.88 -3.94
N LEU A 68 1.53 7.20 -2.68
CA LEU A 68 2.13 6.57 -1.51
C LEU A 68 1.77 5.07 -1.42
N ILE A 69 0.51 4.69 -1.69
CA ILE A 69 0.07 3.27 -1.72
C ILE A 69 0.88 2.49 -2.76
N VAL A 70 0.96 2.99 -3.99
CA VAL A 70 1.66 2.29 -5.09
C VAL A 70 3.15 2.22 -4.83
N SER A 71 3.77 3.31 -4.36
CA SER A 71 5.19 3.34 -3.99
C SER A 71 5.51 2.36 -2.86
N TYR A 72 4.66 2.30 -1.84
CA TYR A 72 4.79 1.35 -0.74
C TYR A 72 4.64 -0.10 -1.23
N ASN A 73 3.65 -0.37 -2.07
CA ASN A 73 3.43 -1.71 -2.63
C ASN A 73 4.62 -2.15 -3.48
N PHE A 74 5.12 -1.29 -4.38
CA PHE A 74 6.31 -1.56 -5.17
C PHE A 74 7.55 -1.80 -4.31
N CYS A 75 7.80 -0.93 -3.31
CA CYS A 75 8.94 -1.09 -2.40
C CYS A 75 8.87 -2.38 -1.56
N THR A 76 7.67 -2.80 -1.16
CA THR A 76 7.51 -4.02 -0.37
C THR A 76 7.60 -5.28 -1.21
N VAL A 77 7.14 -5.26 -2.46
CA VAL A 77 7.26 -6.41 -3.38
C VAL A 77 8.69 -6.54 -3.93
N SER A 78 9.34 -5.44 -4.30
CA SER A 78 10.76 -5.47 -4.72
C SER A 78 11.69 -5.99 -3.61
N LYS A 79 11.48 -5.57 -2.36
CA LYS A 79 12.26 -6.07 -1.22
C LYS A 79 12.05 -7.56 -0.92
N THR A 80 10.90 -8.14 -1.27
CA THR A 80 10.70 -9.59 -1.16
C THR A 80 11.47 -10.38 -2.22
N VAL A 81 11.79 -9.77 -3.37
CA VAL A 81 12.56 -10.39 -4.45
C VAL A 81 14.08 -10.34 -4.20
N THR A 82 14.60 -9.34 -3.47
CA THR A 82 16.05 -9.12 -3.27
C THR A 82 16.61 -9.63 -1.93
N MET A 83 15.97 -10.60 -1.28
CA MET A 83 16.35 -11.25 0.00
C MET A 83 17.46 -10.61 0.89
N SER A 84 17.00 -10.25 2.10
CA SER A 84 17.74 -10.13 3.37
C SER A 84 18.45 -8.81 3.72
N ARG A 85 18.17 -8.39 4.98
CA ARG A 85 18.89 -7.40 5.80
C ARG A 85 18.75 -5.93 5.38
N SER A 86 17.75 -5.26 5.97
CA SER A 86 17.98 -4.07 6.81
C SER A 86 16.67 -3.49 7.35
N THR A 87 16.63 -3.37 8.68
CA THR A 87 15.76 -2.51 9.50
C THR A 87 14.28 -2.46 9.12
N SER A 88 13.46 -3.22 9.85
CA SER A 88 12.00 -3.00 9.90
C SER A 88 11.71 -1.59 10.40
N LYS A 89 11.60 -0.63 9.47
CA LYS A 89 11.18 0.73 9.81
C LYS A 89 9.72 0.64 10.28
N ARG A 90 9.55 0.90 11.58
CA ARG A 90 8.30 0.83 12.35
C ARG A 90 7.14 1.57 11.66
N PRO A 91 5.88 1.17 11.95
CA PRO A 91 4.65 1.86 11.51
C PRO A 91 4.63 3.36 11.83
N VAL A 92 5.42 3.81 12.81
CA VAL A 92 5.64 5.22 13.14
C VAL A 92 6.12 6.03 11.94
N SER A 93 6.99 5.47 11.09
CA SER A 93 7.48 6.16 9.89
C SER A 93 6.38 6.44 8.87
N MET A 94 5.37 5.56 8.76
CA MET A 94 4.29 5.77 7.81
C MET A 94 3.25 6.77 8.32
N MET A 95 2.96 6.75 9.63
CA MET A 95 2.09 7.74 10.24
C MET A 95 2.61 9.17 9.95
N TRP A 96 3.93 9.39 10.11
CA TRP A 96 4.56 10.65 9.73
C TRP A 96 4.41 10.97 8.25
N ALA A 97 4.62 10.00 7.35
CA ALA A 97 4.43 10.21 5.91
C ALA A 97 2.98 10.64 5.58
N VAL A 98 1.98 9.99 6.18
CA VAL A 98 0.58 10.37 6.03
C VAL A 98 0.34 11.78 6.55
N LEU A 99 0.82 12.10 7.75
CA LEU A 99 0.67 13.43 8.33
C LEU A 99 1.34 14.51 7.46
N THR A 100 2.54 14.25 6.95
CA THR A 100 3.23 15.16 6.01
C THR A 100 2.39 15.38 4.76
N ILE A 101 1.76 14.35 4.19
CA ILE A 101 0.85 14.53 3.05
C ILE A 101 -0.32 15.45 3.40
N TRP A 102 -0.93 15.31 4.58
CA TRP A 102 -1.97 16.23 5.04
C TRP A 102 -1.47 17.67 5.08
N ILE A 103 -0.32 17.91 5.71
CA ILE A 103 0.24 19.26 5.84
C ILE A 103 0.59 19.87 4.48
N VAL A 104 1.27 19.11 3.61
CA VAL A 104 1.64 19.57 2.26
C VAL A 104 0.39 19.87 1.43
N SER A 105 -0.62 18.99 1.48
CA SER A 105 -1.87 19.21 0.75
C SER A 105 -2.60 20.46 1.26
N LEU A 106 -2.65 20.66 2.58
CA LEU A 106 -3.27 21.84 3.18
C LEU A 106 -2.53 23.12 2.77
N LEU A 107 -1.19 23.10 2.81
CA LEU A 107 -0.36 24.23 2.42
C LEU A 107 -0.62 24.63 0.98
N ILE A 108 -0.67 23.65 0.06
CA ILE A 108 -1.05 23.87 -1.34
C ILE A 108 -2.42 24.56 -1.41
N CYS A 109 -3.42 24.06 -0.69
CA CYS A 109 -4.79 24.59 -0.75
C CYS A 109 -4.98 25.97 -0.11
N ILE A 110 -4.03 26.43 0.72
CA ILE A 110 -4.07 27.77 1.30
C ILE A 110 -3.47 28.82 0.35
N LEU A 111 -2.66 28.42 -0.64
CA LEU A 111 -2.00 29.36 -1.56
C LEU A 111 -2.95 30.34 -2.27
N PRO A 112 -4.14 29.92 -2.76
CA PRO A 112 -5.12 30.85 -3.33
C PRO A 112 -5.68 31.85 -2.31
N LEU A 113 -5.72 31.52 -1.01
CA LEU A 113 -6.10 32.44 0.06
C LEU A 113 -4.98 33.45 0.36
N CYS A 114 -3.73 33.09 0.08
CA CYS A 114 -2.56 33.96 0.21
C CYS A 114 -2.30 34.81 -1.05
N GLY A 115 -3.21 34.79 -2.04
CA GLY A 115 -3.13 35.63 -3.25
C GLY A 115 -2.51 34.95 -4.47
N TRP A 116 -2.08 33.69 -4.40
CA TRP A 116 -1.64 32.94 -5.58
C TRP A 116 -2.80 32.15 -6.20
N GLY A 117 -3.63 32.87 -6.95
CA GLY A 117 -4.92 32.38 -7.45
C GLY A 117 -6.09 32.89 -6.62
N SER A 118 -7.29 32.44 -6.94
CA SER A 118 -8.50 32.80 -6.21
C SER A 118 -9.53 31.67 -6.27
N TYR A 119 -10.42 31.62 -5.29
CA TYR A 119 -11.58 30.73 -5.30
C TYR A 119 -12.79 31.52 -5.78
N ILE A 120 -13.35 31.10 -6.91
CA ILE A 120 -14.47 31.76 -7.57
C ILE A 120 -15.71 30.84 -7.59
N PRO A 121 -16.91 31.41 -7.46
CA PRO A 121 -18.14 30.66 -7.69
C PRO A 121 -18.27 30.29 -9.17
N THR A 122 -18.77 29.10 -9.41
CA THR A 122 -19.07 28.51 -10.73
C THR A 122 -20.47 27.90 -10.70
N SER A 123 -20.96 27.44 -11.86
CA SER A 123 -22.23 26.71 -11.98
C SER A 123 -22.30 25.44 -11.12
N TRP A 124 -21.16 24.81 -10.83
CA TRP A 124 -21.04 23.54 -10.10
C TRP A 124 -20.53 23.69 -8.66
N GLY A 125 -20.61 24.90 -8.10
CA GLY A 125 -20.10 25.23 -6.76
C GLY A 125 -18.89 26.17 -6.84
N CYS A 126 -17.99 26.11 -5.87
CA CYS A 126 -16.81 26.99 -5.86
C CYS A 126 -15.54 26.22 -6.23
N PHE A 127 -14.80 26.75 -7.20
CA PHE A 127 -13.56 26.18 -7.68
C PHE A 127 -12.48 27.26 -7.81
N ILE A 128 -11.29 26.83 -8.23
CA ILE A 128 -10.17 27.72 -8.49
C ILE A 128 -10.41 28.47 -9.79
N ASP A 129 -10.00 29.74 -9.82
CA ASP A 129 -9.92 30.51 -11.05
C ASP A 129 -8.93 29.89 -12.05
N CYS A 130 -9.47 29.42 -13.18
CA CYS A 130 -8.70 28.76 -14.23
C CYS A 130 -7.78 29.72 -15.00
N ALA A 131 -7.94 31.04 -14.86
CA ALA A 131 -7.00 32.01 -15.45
C ALA A 131 -5.66 32.09 -14.70
N SER A 132 -5.62 31.64 -13.44
CA SER A 132 -4.41 31.72 -12.60
C SER A 132 -3.32 30.72 -13.01
N SER A 133 -2.06 31.14 -12.95
CA SER A 133 -0.89 30.27 -13.12
C SER A 133 -0.80 29.16 -12.06
N TYR A 134 -1.55 29.27 -10.96
CA TYR A 134 -1.69 28.22 -9.96
C TYR A 134 -2.20 26.89 -10.54
N ILE A 135 -2.99 26.93 -11.61
CA ILE A 135 -3.44 25.72 -12.32
C ILE A 135 -2.26 24.93 -12.89
N LEU A 136 -1.25 25.59 -13.44
CA LEU A 136 -0.05 24.92 -13.95
C LEU A 136 0.70 24.21 -12.83
N PHE A 137 0.80 24.84 -11.65
CA PHE A 137 1.40 24.20 -10.48
C PHE A 137 0.63 22.95 -10.06
N LEU A 138 -0.70 23.02 -9.98
CA LEU A 138 -1.54 21.85 -9.68
C LEU A 138 -1.39 20.75 -10.73
N PHE A 139 -1.32 21.13 -12.01
CA PHE A 139 -1.10 20.21 -13.11
C PHE A 139 0.24 19.48 -12.97
N VAL A 140 1.32 20.19 -12.66
CA VAL A 140 2.64 19.58 -12.41
C VAL A 140 2.58 18.59 -11.24
N VAL A 141 1.99 18.97 -10.11
CA VAL A 141 1.85 18.09 -8.94
C VAL A 141 1.06 16.82 -9.29
N TYR A 142 -0.05 16.98 -10.01
CA TYR A 142 -0.85 15.85 -10.46
C TYR A 142 -0.11 14.97 -11.45
N SER A 143 0.54 15.55 -12.47
CA SER A 143 1.32 14.81 -13.45
C SER A 143 2.45 14.01 -12.79
N LEU A 144 3.14 14.57 -11.80
CA LEU A 144 4.13 13.82 -11.03
C LEU A 144 3.52 12.62 -10.31
N CYS A 145 2.37 12.80 -9.66
CA CYS A 145 1.64 11.69 -9.02
C CYS A 145 1.21 10.63 -10.05
N PHE A 146 0.64 11.06 -11.17
CA PHE A 146 0.18 10.19 -12.24
C PHE A 146 1.34 9.42 -12.88
N CYS A 147 2.45 10.08 -13.21
CA CYS A 147 3.64 9.43 -13.75
C CYS A 147 4.22 8.39 -12.79
N LEU A 148 4.35 8.74 -11.50
CA LEU A 148 4.79 7.78 -10.47
C LEU A 148 3.85 6.58 -10.41
N LEU A 149 2.53 6.81 -10.45
CA LEU A 149 1.54 5.74 -10.48
C LEU A 149 1.70 4.87 -11.71
N THR A 150 1.77 5.43 -12.92
CA THR A 150 1.89 4.64 -14.15
C THR A 150 3.17 3.81 -14.18
N VAL A 151 4.32 4.45 -13.91
CA VAL A 151 5.64 3.79 -13.97
C VAL A 151 5.75 2.67 -12.94
N LEU A 152 5.21 2.85 -11.74
CA LEU A 152 5.28 1.84 -10.68
C LEU A 152 4.15 0.80 -10.77
N SER A 153 2.98 1.17 -11.30
CA SER A 153 1.84 0.25 -11.40
C SER A 153 2.03 -0.77 -12.50
N VAL A 154 2.72 -0.47 -13.60
CA VAL A 154 2.99 -1.46 -14.68
C VAL A 154 3.75 -2.68 -14.16
N PRO A 155 4.95 -2.56 -13.56
CA PRO A 155 5.67 -3.72 -13.03
C PRO A 155 4.92 -4.37 -11.87
N LEU A 156 4.22 -3.58 -11.07
CA LEU A 156 3.43 -4.08 -9.95
C LEU A 156 2.21 -4.90 -10.43
N THR A 157 1.54 -4.48 -11.51
CA THR A 157 0.43 -5.20 -12.15
C THR A 157 0.93 -6.52 -12.71
N TYR A 158 2.07 -6.53 -13.41
CA TYR A 158 2.70 -7.75 -13.91
C TYR A 158 3.03 -8.72 -12.75
N GLN A 159 3.66 -8.23 -11.68
CA GLN A 159 4.02 -9.04 -10.53
C GLN A 159 2.84 -9.47 -9.66
N LEU A 160 1.77 -8.68 -9.54
CA LEU A 160 0.63 -9.03 -8.69
C LEU A 160 -0.47 -9.80 -9.42
N LEU A 161 -0.67 -9.61 -10.73
CA LEU A 161 -1.75 -10.25 -11.47
C LEU A 161 -1.27 -11.44 -12.32
N CYS A 162 -0.02 -11.44 -12.81
CA CYS A 162 0.52 -12.56 -13.61
C CYS A 162 1.39 -13.54 -12.80
N SER A 163 1.85 -13.20 -11.59
CA SER A 163 2.74 -14.05 -10.78
C SER A 163 2.03 -14.99 -9.79
N ASP A 164 0.71 -15.22 -9.92
CA ASP A 164 0.00 -16.17 -9.04
C ASP A 164 0.64 -17.57 -9.10
N GLU A 165 1.23 -17.94 -10.23
CA GLU A 165 1.93 -19.23 -10.40
C GLU A 165 3.31 -19.25 -9.71
N GLN A 166 4.06 -18.15 -9.70
CA GLN A 166 5.47 -18.15 -9.29
C GLN A 166 5.66 -18.12 -7.76
N GLN A 167 4.73 -17.51 -7.02
CA GLN A 167 4.83 -17.41 -5.56
C GLN A 167 4.28 -18.65 -4.85
N GLN A 168 3.29 -19.30 -5.46
CA GLN A 168 2.82 -20.62 -5.04
C GLN A 168 3.88 -21.68 -5.34
N LEU A 169 4.52 -21.63 -6.52
CA LEU A 169 5.68 -22.46 -6.83
C LEU A 169 6.87 -22.22 -5.90
N TYR A 170 7.19 -20.99 -5.48
CA TYR A 170 8.30 -20.75 -4.55
C TYR A 170 8.05 -21.36 -3.16
N ILE A 171 6.81 -21.27 -2.66
CA ILE A 171 6.42 -21.91 -1.40
C ILE A 171 6.44 -23.44 -1.55
N ASP A 172 5.93 -23.97 -2.65
CA ASP A 172 5.88 -25.41 -2.93
C ASP A 172 7.30 -26.00 -3.14
N TYR A 173 8.19 -25.28 -3.83
CA TYR A 173 9.60 -25.66 -3.99
C TYR A 173 10.36 -25.61 -2.66
N GLN A 174 10.05 -24.64 -1.80
CA GLN A 174 10.66 -24.55 -0.47
C GLN A 174 10.16 -25.66 0.47
N GLU A 175 8.90 -26.09 0.33
CA GLU A 175 8.31 -27.22 1.05
C GLU A 175 8.86 -28.57 0.53
N ILE A 176 9.04 -28.72 -0.79
CA ILE A 176 9.71 -29.86 -1.43
C ILE A 176 11.19 -29.94 -1.04
N SER A 177 11.90 -28.80 -0.97
CA SER A 177 13.31 -28.77 -0.54
C SER A 177 13.51 -29.14 0.94
N ARG A 178 12.47 -28.98 1.77
CA ARG A 178 12.48 -29.36 3.18
C ARG A 178 11.93 -30.78 3.43
N GLY A 179 11.47 -31.46 2.39
CA GLY A 179 10.73 -32.71 2.47
C GLY A 179 11.36 -33.89 1.73
N TYR A 180 12.68 -34.09 1.83
CA TYR A 180 13.33 -35.37 1.52
C TYR A 180 14.40 -35.68 2.56
N VAL A 181 13.97 -35.88 3.80
CA VAL A 181 14.72 -36.71 4.75
C VAL A 181 13.92 -38.01 4.87
N THR A 182 14.35 -39.00 4.11
CA THR A 182 13.81 -40.36 4.09
C THR A 182 13.78 -40.91 5.52
N PRO A 183 12.63 -41.39 6.03
CA PRO A 183 12.56 -42.05 7.32
C PRO A 183 13.30 -43.39 7.24
N ALA A 184 14.32 -43.56 8.08
CA ALA A 184 15.00 -44.83 8.28
C ALA A 184 13.99 -45.92 8.68
N THR A 185 14.01 -47.04 7.96
CA THR A 185 13.25 -48.27 8.26
C THR A 185 13.98 -49.08 9.36
N PRO A 186 13.28 -49.84 10.22
CA PRO A 186 13.83 -50.38 11.46
C PRO A 186 14.77 -51.57 11.26
N ALA A 187 15.63 -51.80 12.25
CA ALA A 187 16.55 -52.93 12.35
C ALA A 187 15.82 -54.28 12.40
N GLY A 188 16.31 -55.24 11.62
CA GLY A 188 15.97 -56.67 11.69
C GLY A 188 17.14 -57.52 11.19
N CYS A 189 17.64 -58.42 12.03
CA CYS A 189 18.80 -59.30 11.83
C CYS A 189 18.71 -60.22 10.59
N SER A 190 19.84 -60.48 9.91
CA SER A 190 20.28 -61.82 9.49
C SER A 190 21.72 -61.80 8.91
N THR A 191 22.44 -62.85 9.26
CA THR A 191 23.86 -63.18 9.02
C THR A 191 24.18 -63.64 7.59
N ALA A 192 25.32 -63.20 7.03
CA ALA A 192 26.33 -63.96 6.25
C ALA A 192 27.09 -63.06 5.22
N THR A 193 28.41 -63.03 5.33
CA THR A 193 29.45 -62.45 4.44
C THR A 193 29.78 -63.41 3.26
N PRO A 194 30.76 -63.16 2.34
CA PRO A 194 31.34 -61.92 1.76
C PRO A 194 31.59 -62.02 0.21
N SER A 195 32.02 -60.92 -0.44
CA SER A 195 32.93 -60.82 -1.63
C SER A 195 32.68 -59.50 -2.40
N LEU A 196 33.60 -58.81 -3.09
CA LEU A 196 35.04 -58.89 -3.36
C LEU A 196 35.47 -57.47 -3.82
N SER A 197 36.71 -57.07 -3.49
CA SER A 197 37.39 -55.78 -3.78
C SER A 197 37.72 -55.59 -5.29
N PRO A 198 38.28 -54.45 -5.79
CA PRO A 198 39.66 -54.01 -5.48
C PRO A 198 39.94 -52.49 -5.28
N GLU A 199 40.81 -52.23 -4.29
CA GLU A 199 41.94 -51.27 -4.14
C GLU A 199 42.24 -50.28 -5.31
N ASP A 200 42.69 -49.03 -5.12
CA ASP A 200 43.79 -48.53 -4.27
C ASP A 200 43.72 -46.97 -4.07
N PRO A 201 44.25 -46.37 -2.98
CA PRO A 201 44.17 -44.95 -2.64
C PRO A 201 45.51 -44.18 -2.74
N VAL A 202 45.46 -42.86 -2.96
CA VAL A 202 46.61 -41.95 -2.73
C VAL A 202 46.18 -40.76 -1.86
N ASP A 203 46.47 -40.91 -0.56
CA ASP A 203 47.27 -40.01 0.29
C ASP A 203 47.27 -38.48 0.01
N LYS A 204 46.78 -37.69 0.99
CA LYS A 204 47.60 -36.80 1.84
C LYS A 204 46.83 -35.86 2.79
N THR A 205 47.11 -36.05 4.09
CA THR A 205 47.42 -34.99 5.09
C THR A 205 46.32 -34.30 5.90
N LEU A 206 45.91 -34.99 6.97
CA LEU A 206 45.98 -34.63 8.41
C LEU A 206 46.39 -33.20 8.86
N LYS A 207 45.56 -32.57 9.72
CA LYS A 207 45.86 -31.75 10.93
C LYS A 207 44.53 -31.15 11.46
N HIS A 208 43.86 -31.65 12.50
CA HIS A 208 44.16 -31.82 13.93
C HIS A 208 44.36 -30.51 14.72
N PHE A 209 43.34 -30.14 15.53
CA PHE A 209 43.31 -29.38 16.80
C PHE A 209 41.83 -29.36 17.21
N GLN A 210 41.26 -30.18 18.10
CA GLN A 210 41.51 -30.54 19.50
C GLN A 210 41.33 -29.38 20.51
N ASN A 211 40.15 -29.42 21.15
CA ASN A 211 39.82 -29.15 22.56
C ASN A 211 40.10 -27.77 23.20
N ALA A 212 39.02 -27.11 23.65
CA ALA A 212 38.97 -26.50 24.99
C ALA A 212 37.50 -26.36 25.46
N CYS A 213 37.21 -26.99 26.60
CA CYS A 213 35.93 -26.99 27.32
C CYS A 213 35.60 -25.64 27.98
N ALA A 214 34.31 -25.34 28.15
CA ALA A 214 33.82 -24.62 29.33
C ALA A 214 32.42 -25.14 29.69
N SER A 215 32.39 -25.98 30.72
CA SER A 215 31.21 -26.47 31.43
C SER A 215 30.62 -25.38 32.32
N SER A 216 29.29 -25.26 32.37
CA SER A 216 28.62 -24.74 33.55
C SER A 216 27.39 -25.60 33.84
N GLU A 217 27.48 -26.35 34.93
CA GLU A 217 26.40 -27.11 35.53
C GLU A 217 25.30 -26.16 36.03
N ALA A 218 24.04 -26.51 35.76
CA ALA A 218 22.91 -26.10 36.57
C ALA A 218 21.96 -27.28 36.68
N VAL A 219 22.13 -28.03 37.77
CA VAL A 219 21.22 -29.07 38.24
C VAL A 219 19.94 -28.40 38.75
N PHE A 220 18.79 -28.70 38.13
CA PHE A 220 17.53 -28.77 38.87
C PHE A 220 16.63 -29.86 38.29
N ARG A 221 16.38 -30.86 39.14
CA ARG A 221 15.55 -32.04 38.88
C ARG A 221 14.18 -31.81 39.50
N LYS A 222 13.09 -31.86 38.71
CA LYS A 222 11.83 -32.59 39.02
C LYS A 222 10.81 -32.44 37.88
N GLY A 223 10.21 -33.56 37.45
CA GLY A 223 8.91 -33.56 36.78
C GLY A 223 8.82 -34.45 35.55
N VAL A 224 8.52 -35.73 35.77
CA VAL A 224 7.97 -36.65 34.76
C VAL A 224 6.60 -36.11 34.32
N ALA A 225 6.41 -35.85 33.03
CA ALA A 225 5.10 -35.84 32.39
C ALA A 225 5.26 -36.16 30.90
N GLU A 226 4.38 -37.05 30.46
CA GLU A 226 4.43 -37.80 29.22
C GLU A 226 4.20 -36.97 27.96
N SER A 227 4.61 -37.58 26.86
CA SER A 227 4.33 -37.21 25.48
C SER A 227 2.87 -36.82 25.21
N SER A 228 2.68 -35.70 24.52
CA SER A 228 1.68 -35.61 23.45
C SER A 228 2.19 -34.67 22.36
N GLY A 229 2.47 -35.25 21.19
CA GLY A 229 3.11 -34.59 20.06
C GLY A 229 2.27 -33.42 19.53
N LEU A 230 2.82 -32.22 19.62
CA LEU A 230 2.26 -31.05 18.96
C LEU A 230 2.68 -31.09 17.48
N LYS A 231 1.74 -31.50 16.61
CA LYS A 231 1.85 -31.44 15.15
C LYS A 231 2.39 -30.06 14.69
N PRO A 232 3.35 -29.98 13.75
CA PRO A 232 3.81 -28.71 13.17
C PRO A 232 2.78 -28.05 12.22
N HIS A 233 1.62 -28.68 11.99
CA HIS A 233 0.72 -28.31 10.88
C HIS A 233 -0.10 -27.02 11.12
N CYS A 234 -0.23 -26.55 12.36
CA CYS A 234 -1.04 -25.37 12.68
C CYS A 234 -0.31 -24.03 12.44
N VAL A 235 1.02 -24.00 12.50
CA VAL A 235 1.82 -22.77 12.35
C VAL A 235 1.92 -22.36 10.87
N ASN A 236 2.09 -23.34 9.98
CA ASN A 236 2.17 -23.10 8.53
C ASN A 236 0.85 -22.57 7.95
N ASN A 237 -0.30 -23.04 8.46
CA ASN A 237 -1.62 -22.64 7.96
C ASN A 237 -2.00 -21.19 8.34
N ILE A 238 -1.53 -20.69 9.50
CA ILE A 238 -1.74 -19.29 9.91
C ILE A 238 -0.84 -18.36 9.08
N GLN A 239 0.40 -18.77 8.83
CA GLN A 239 1.36 -18.01 8.04
C GLN A 239 0.95 -17.91 6.56
N SER A 240 0.52 -19.02 5.94
CA SER A 240 0.02 -19.03 4.55
C SER A 240 -1.23 -18.17 4.39
N ARG A 241 -2.21 -18.29 5.30
CA ARG A 241 -3.43 -17.48 5.28
C ARG A 241 -3.15 -15.99 5.46
N SER A 242 -2.21 -15.61 6.32
CA SER A 242 -1.82 -14.21 6.51
C SER A 242 -1.13 -13.60 5.28
N PHE A 243 -0.39 -14.42 4.53
CA PHE A 243 0.29 -14.03 3.30
C PHE A 243 -0.71 -13.81 2.15
N THR A 244 -1.66 -14.73 1.95
CA THR A 244 -2.73 -14.58 0.95
C THR A 244 -3.57 -13.32 1.21
N VAL A 245 -3.93 -13.05 2.47
CA VAL A 245 -4.69 -11.84 2.85
C VAL A 245 -3.86 -10.57 2.59
N GLY A 246 -2.58 -10.56 2.92
CA GLY A 246 -1.69 -9.42 2.67
C GLY A 246 -1.50 -9.13 1.17
N PHE A 247 -1.44 -10.18 0.34
CA PHE A 247 -1.33 -10.03 -1.11
C PHE A 247 -2.63 -9.55 -1.76
N ALA A 248 -3.77 -10.12 -1.36
CA ALA A 248 -5.08 -9.62 -1.77
C ALA A 248 -5.26 -8.14 -1.37
N GLN A 249 -4.86 -7.77 -0.15
CA GLN A 249 -4.90 -6.38 0.31
C GLN A 249 -4.06 -5.44 -0.58
N LYS A 250 -2.89 -5.87 -1.05
CA LYS A 250 -2.08 -5.09 -2.01
C LYS A 250 -2.81 -4.91 -3.35
N ARG A 251 -3.40 -5.97 -3.91
CA ARG A 251 -4.21 -5.90 -5.16
C ARG A 251 -5.35 -4.89 -5.03
N PHE A 252 -6.15 -5.00 -3.97
CA PHE A 252 -7.27 -4.08 -3.74
C PHE A 252 -6.80 -2.64 -3.53
N SER A 253 -5.72 -2.43 -2.78
CA SER A 253 -5.18 -1.08 -2.57
C SER A 253 -4.62 -0.45 -3.86
N LEU A 254 -4.05 -1.25 -4.76
CA LEU A 254 -3.58 -0.80 -6.07
C LEU A 254 -4.77 -0.37 -6.95
N ILE A 255 -5.81 -1.21 -7.01
CA ILE A 255 -7.04 -0.89 -7.76
C ILE A 255 -7.66 0.40 -7.21
N LEU A 256 -7.79 0.53 -5.89
CA LEU A 256 -8.30 1.74 -5.26
C LEU A 256 -7.47 2.98 -5.64
N ALA A 257 -6.14 2.89 -5.57
CA ALA A 257 -5.24 3.99 -5.93
C ALA A 257 -5.40 4.41 -7.40
N LEU A 258 -5.45 3.44 -8.32
CA LEU A 258 -5.65 3.71 -9.75
C LEU A 258 -7.02 4.34 -10.02
N THR A 259 -8.08 3.77 -9.45
CA THR A 259 -9.45 4.27 -9.61
C THR A 259 -9.55 5.72 -9.12
N LYS A 260 -8.97 6.05 -7.97
CA LYS A 260 -8.99 7.43 -7.44
C LYS A 260 -8.36 8.44 -8.40
N VAL A 261 -7.19 8.11 -8.94
CA VAL A 261 -6.44 9.02 -9.80
C VAL A 261 -7.10 9.15 -11.17
N ILE A 262 -7.64 8.05 -11.71
CA ILE A 262 -8.39 8.05 -12.97
C ILE A 262 -9.68 8.86 -12.83
N LEU A 263 -10.41 8.73 -11.72
CA LEU A 263 -11.65 9.48 -11.50
C LEU A 263 -11.44 10.99 -11.35
N TRP A 264 -10.25 11.41 -10.89
CA TRP A 264 -9.91 12.83 -10.79
C TRP A 264 -9.27 13.41 -12.07
N LEU A 265 -8.81 12.54 -12.98
CA LEU A 265 -8.15 12.94 -14.23
C LEU A 265 -8.98 13.94 -15.07
N PRO A 266 -10.30 13.74 -15.29
CA PRO A 266 -11.10 14.65 -16.11
C PRO A 266 -11.11 16.08 -15.56
N MET A 267 -11.19 16.22 -14.23
CA MET A 267 -11.17 17.53 -13.57
C MET A 267 -9.85 18.26 -13.82
N MET A 268 -8.71 17.55 -13.76
CA MET A 268 -7.41 18.16 -14.06
C MET A 268 -7.24 18.51 -15.52
N ILE A 269 -7.68 17.64 -16.42
CA ILE A 269 -7.64 17.92 -17.87
C ILE A 269 -8.49 19.15 -18.18
N GLN A 270 -9.69 19.24 -17.60
CA GLN A 270 -10.58 20.37 -17.77
C GLN A 270 -9.95 21.68 -17.32
N MET A 271 -9.45 21.76 -16.08
CA MET A 271 -8.84 22.99 -15.58
C MET A 271 -7.64 23.42 -16.45
N PHE A 272 -6.83 22.47 -16.90
CA PHE A 272 -5.69 22.75 -17.78
C PHE A 272 -6.12 23.23 -19.17
N VAL A 273 -7.10 22.57 -19.79
CA VAL A 273 -7.63 22.95 -21.11
C VAL A 273 -8.30 24.33 -21.03
N GLN A 274 -9.05 24.61 -19.97
CA GLN A 274 -9.63 25.92 -19.71
C GLN A 274 -8.55 26.98 -19.56
N HIS A 275 -7.45 26.68 -18.87
CA HIS A 275 -6.32 27.60 -18.71
C HIS A 275 -5.61 27.91 -20.04
N ILE A 276 -5.33 26.90 -20.87
CA ILE A 276 -4.53 27.07 -22.10
C ILE A 276 -5.35 27.60 -23.28
N ILE A 277 -6.56 27.07 -23.47
CA ILE A 277 -7.37 27.31 -24.68
C ILE A 277 -8.52 28.28 -24.38
N GLY A 278 -8.87 28.48 -23.10
CA GLY A 278 -10.08 29.21 -22.73
C GLY A 278 -11.37 28.46 -23.09
N PHE A 279 -11.28 27.18 -23.48
CA PHE A 279 -12.43 26.39 -23.91
C PHE A 279 -13.21 25.85 -22.72
N GLN A 280 -14.50 26.19 -22.65
CA GLN A 280 -15.41 25.74 -21.60
C GLN A 280 -16.57 24.95 -22.21
N SER A 281 -16.79 23.72 -21.72
CA SER A 281 -17.89 22.84 -22.14
C SER A 281 -18.63 22.35 -20.92
N LEU A 282 -19.91 22.72 -20.81
CA LEU A 282 -20.77 22.36 -19.68
C LEU A 282 -20.80 20.84 -19.44
N SER A 283 -20.93 20.04 -20.51
CA SER A 283 -20.95 18.58 -20.41
C SER A 283 -19.66 18.01 -19.80
N PHE A 284 -18.52 18.64 -20.10
CA PHE A 284 -17.24 18.22 -19.53
C PHE A 284 -17.13 18.61 -18.06
N GLU A 285 -17.63 19.78 -17.67
CA GLU A 285 -17.69 20.20 -16.26
C GLU A 285 -18.56 19.27 -15.42
N THR A 286 -19.75 18.91 -15.92
CA THR A 286 -20.65 17.97 -15.26
C THR A 286 -19.99 16.63 -15.06
N LEU A 287 -19.36 16.09 -16.11
CA LEU A 287 -18.71 14.79 -16.07
C LEU A 287 -17.53 14.78 -15.07
N SER A 288 -16.68 15.81 -15.10
CA SER A 288 -15.57 15.96 -14.16
C SER A 288 -16.03 16.06 -12.72
N PHE A 289 -17.09 16.82 -12.47
CA PHE A 289 -17.68 16.95 -11.13
C PHE A 289 -18.23 15.61 -10.63
N LEU A 290 -19.05 14.93 -11.44
CA LEU A 290 -19.65 13.64 -11.08
C LEU A 290 -18.60 12.55 -10.85
N LEU A 291 -17.55 12.49 -11.66
CA LEU A 291 -16.48 11.52 -11.48
C LEU A 291 -15.65 11.81 -10.22
N THR A 292 -15.43 13.08 -9.89
CA THR A 292 -14.77 13.45 -8.63
C THR A 292 -15.64 13.10 -7.42
N LEU A 293 -16.96 13.26 -7.52
CA LEU A 293 -17.91 12.83 -6.50
C LEU A 293 -17.90 11.31 -6.32
N LEU A 294 -17.94 10.57 -7.44
CA LEU A 294 -17.82 9.12 -7.44
C LEU A 294 -16.51 8.68 -6.80
N ALA A 295 -15.41 9.40 -7.03
CA ALA A 295 -14.12 9.10 -6.40
C ALA A 295 -14.23 9.03 -4.88
N ALA A 296 -15.02 9.91 -4.24
CA ALA A 296 -15.21 9.91 -2.79
C ALA A 296 -15.96 8.67 -2.28
N THR A 297 -16.85 8.09 -3.09
CA THR A 297 -17.62 6.90 -2.67
C THR A 297 -16.86 5.60 -2.89
N VAL A 298 -15.76 5.59 -3.64
CA VAL A 298 -14.98 4.37 -3.91
C VAL A 298 -14.32 3.81 -2.64
N THR A 299 -13.63 4.61 -1.83
CA THR A 299 -12.89 4.08 -0.66
C THR A 299 -13.76 3.30 0.32
N PRO A 300 -14.96 3.75 0.74
CA PRO A 300 -15.77 2.98 1.70
C PRO A 300 -16.31 1.65 1.16
N ILE A 301 -16.24 1.41 -0.15
CA ILE A 301 -16.62 0.12 -0.76
C ILE A 301 -15.52 -0.94 -0.57
N PHE A 302 -14.26 -0.52 -0.36
CA PHE A 302 -13.07 -1.37 -0.21
C PHE A 302 -12.65 -1.54 1.25
#